data_AF-A0A0D0D9C6-F1
#
_entry.id   AF-A0A0D0D9C6-F1
#
_cell.length_a   1.000
_cell.length_b   1.000
_cell.length_c   1.000
_cell.angle_alpha   90.00
_cell.angle_beta   90.00
_cell.angle_gamma   90.00
#
_symmetry.space_group_name_H-M   'P 1'
#
loop_
_entity.id
_entity.type
_entity.pdbx_description
1 polymer ?
#
loop_
_entity_poly.entity_id
_entity_poly.type
_entity_poly.pdbx_seq_one_letter_code
_entity_poly.pdbx_strand_id
1 'polypeptide(L)'
;MTQGPDMQENLASYFQRSVTTVRQYADLIEHNYARPALYHIAWRFQMNPITMTFLSIFCSLSALPLLSFIGLSVFAISSIASLAFISAAIALIIVEAILLACLAFTLWSLSIFAIFVTTFIGFAYLLVRLGVLVSSEGRFGVKEWVYETRQHFSRSKSSEANEGSDGSPVLVDHDGPSSKKVKVEGAADP
;
A
#
# COMPACT_ATOMS: atom_id res chain seq x y z
N MET A 1 13.40 23.01 0.70
CA MET A 1 14.27 22.02 1.38
C MET A 1 14.68 20.98 0.35
N THR A 2 15.83 21.17 -0.29
CA THR A 2 16.38 20.30 -1.35
C THR A 2 17.32 19.28 -0.71
N GLN A 3 16.75 18.27 -0.07
CA GLN A 3 17.45 17.16 0.57
C GLN A 3 17.54 15.99 -0.43
N GLY A 4 18.36 16.16 -1.46
CA GLY A 4 18.46 15.22 -2.60
C GLY A 4 19.89 14.77 -2.94
N PRO A 5 20.87 15.69 -3.09
CA PRO A 5 22.20 15.31 -3.57
C PRO A 5 23.04 14.60 -2.51
N ASP A 6 23.01 15.06 -1.25
CA ASP A 6 23.84 14.53 -0.17
C ASP A 6 23.53 13.05 0.16
N MET A 7 22.31 12.60 -0.09
CA MET A 7 21.91 11.21 0.16
C MET A 7 22.46 10.25 -0.90
N GLN A 8 22.55 10.69 -2.16
CA GLN A 8 23.14 9.91 -3.24
C GLN A 8 24.66 9.76 -3.06
N GLU A 9 25.35 10.83 -2.66
CA GLU A 9 26.80 10.78 -2.37
C GLU A 9 27.11 9.83 -1.20
N ASN A 10 26.28 9.85 -0.15
CA ASN A 10 26.40 8.92 0.96
C ASN A 10 26.21 7.46 0.51
N LEU A 11 25.18 7.15 -0.27
CA LEU A 11 24.95 5.81 -0.82
C LEU A 11 26.14 5.34 -1.67
N ALA A 12 26.66 6.19 -2.55
CA ALA A 12 27.82 5.89 -3.37
C ALA A 12 29.05 5.56 -2.51
N SER A 13 29.27 6.31 -1.42
CA SER A 13 30.36 6.04 -0.48
C SER A 13 30.23 4.68 0.22
N TYR A 14 29.01 4.27 0.59
CA TYR A 14 28.75 2.96 1.20
C TYR A 14 29.02 1.81 0.21
N PHE A 15 28.62 1.96 -1.05
CA PHE A 15 28.94 0.99 -2.10
C PHE A 15 30.45 0.90 -2.34
N GLN A 16 31.16 2.03 -2.39
CA GLN A 16 32.60 2.01 -2.58
C GLN A 16 33.31 1.34 -1.40
N ARG A 17 32.84 1.56 -0.17
CA ARG A 17 33.36 0.92 1.03
C ARG A 17 33.06 -0.58 1.08
N SER A 18 31.87 -1.01 0.67
CA SER A 18 31.54 -2.44 0.62
C SER A 18 32.36 -3.16 -0.47
N VAL A 19 32.52 -2.55 -1.65
CA VAL A 19 33.33 -3.11 -2.75
C VAL A 19 34.81 -3.23 -2.34
N THR A 20 35.38 -2.22 -1.71
CA THR A 20 36.77 -2.29 -1.21
C THR A 20 36.95 -3.36 -0.14
N THR A 21 35.98 -3.52 0.76
CA THR A 21 35.98 -4.58 1.77
C THR A 21 35.92 -5.97 1.12
N VAL A 22 34.99 -6.19 0.18
CA VAL A 22 34.86 -7.47 -0.53
C VAL A 22 36.13 -7.80 -1.32
N ARG A 23 36.75 -6.81 -1.99
CA ARG A 23 38.04 -7.00 -2.67
C ARG A 23 39.14 -7.40 -1.70
N GLN A 24 39.25 -6.72 -0.56
CA GLN A 24 40.27 -7.04 0.43
C GLN A 24 40.10 -8.48 0.98
N TYR A 25 38.86 -8.92 1.22
CA TYR A 25 38.60 -10.31 1.60
C TYR A 25 38.90 -11.28 0.46
N ALA A 26 38.55 -10.94 -0.78
CA ALA A 26 38.84 -11.75 -1.95
C ALA A 26 40.35 -11.92 -2.14
N ASP A 27 41.14 -10.85 -2.03
CA ASP A 27 42.61 -10.87 -2.12
C ASP A 27 43.21 -11.74 -1.01
N LEU A 28 42.67 -11.63 0.21
CA LEU A 28 43.12 -12.43 1.35
C LEU A 28 42.81 -13.91 1.16
N ILE A 29 41.63 -14.24 0.62
CA ILE A 29 41.25 -15.62 0.28
C ILE A 29 42.12 -16.15 -0.87
N GLU A 30 42.33 -15.35 -1.91
CA GLU A 30 43.15 -15.73 -3.05
C GLU A 30 44.58 -16.05 -2.60
N HIS A 31 45.17 -15.15 -1.81
CA HIS A 31 46.57 -15.27 -1.41
C HIS A 31 46.78 -16.38 -0.38
N ASN A 32 45.92 -16.47 0.65
CA ASN A 32 46.13 -17.40 1.76
C ASN A 32 45.59 -18.81 1.49
N TYR A 33 44.59 -18.96 0.62
CA TYR A 33 43.93 -20.25 0.39
C TYR A 33 43.98 -20.70 -1.06
N ALA A 34 43.56 -19.84 -2.01
CA ALA A 34 43.40 -20.29 -3.39
C ALA A 34 44.74 -20.60 -4.08
N ARG A 35 45.71 -19.68 -4.00
CA ARG A 35 47.06 -19.85 -4.59
C ARG A 35 47.81 -21.08 -4.05
N PRO A 36 47.99 -21.27 -2.73
CA PRO A 36 48.72 -22.42 -2.22
C PRO A 36 48.00 -23.73 -2.55
N ALA A 37 46.67 -23.77 -2.48
CA ALA A 37 45.90 -24.96 -2.85
C ALA A 37 46.09 -25.31 -4.35
N LEU A 38 45.97 -24.33 -5.25
CA LEU A 38 46.19 -24.54 -6.68
C LEU A 38 47.62 -25.00 -6.98
N TYR A 39 48.62 -24.40 -6.32
CA TYR A 39 50.01 -24.82 -6.46
C TYR A 39 50.22 -26.28 -6.02
N HIS A 40 49.67 -26.67 -4.87
CA HIS A 40 49.73 -28.05 -4.39
C HIS A 40 49.01 -29.03 -5.32
N ILE A 41 47.85 -28.66 -5.86
CA ILE A 41 47.11 -29.48 -6.81
C ILE A 41 47.91 -29.65 -8.11
N ALA A 42 48.43 -28.56 -8.68
CA ALA A 42 49.22 -28.58 -9.91
C ALA A 42 50.47 -29.47 -9.77
N TRP A 43 51.19 -29.34 -8.65
CA TRP A 43 52.34 -30.20 -8.34
C TRP A 43 51.96 -31.68 -8.24
N ARG A 44 50.83 -32.00 -7.60
CA ARG A 44 50.33 -33.38 -7.47
C ARG A 44 49.89 -33.99 -8.80
N PHE A 45 49.32 -33.18 -9.70
CA PHE A 45 48.98 -33.60 -11.07
C PHE A 45 50.19 -34.03 -11.87
N GLN A 46 51.34 -33.37 -11.70
CA GLN A 46 52.58 -33.75 -12.37
C GLN A 46 53.15 -35.08 -11.84
N MET A 47 53.04 -35.34 -10.54
CA MET A 47 53.57 -36.57 -9.95
C MET A 47 52.73 -37.81 -10.28
N ASN A 48 51.39 -37.70 -10.28
CA ASN A 48 50.50 -38.84 -10.51
C ASN A 48 49.27 -38.44 -11.35
N PRO A 49 49.39 -38.31 -12.67
CA PRO A 49 48.32 -37.78 -13.51
C PRO A 49 47.09 -38.69 -13.54
N ILE A 50 47.26 -40.01 -13.48
CA ILE A 50 46.16 -41.00 -13.59
C ILE A 50 45.22 -40.94 -12.38
N THR A 51 45.75 -40.88 -11.16
CA THR A 51 44.92 -40.81 -9.95
C THR A 51 44.22 -39.46 -9.81
N MET A 52 44.89 -38.38 -10.23
CA MET A 52 44.34 -37.03 -10.15
C MET A 52 43.19 -36.80 -11.14
N THR A 53 43.26 -37.35 -12.36
CA THR A 53 42.13 -37.28 -13.31
C THR A 53 40.92 -38.07 -12.81
N PHE A 54 41.13 -39.27 -12.28
CA PHE A 54 40.05 -40.06 -11.66
C PHE A 54 39.39 -39.32 -10.50
N LEU A 55 40.19 -38.76 -9.59
CA LEU A 55 39.71 -37.95 -8.47
C LEU A 55 38.94 -36.71 -8.96
N SER A 56 39.42 -36.04 -10.00
CA SER A 56 38.74 -34.87 -10.57
C SER A 56 37.38 -35.23 -11.15
N ILE A 57 37.28 -36.33 -11.90
CA ILE A 57 36.00 -36.80 -12.46
C ILE A 57 35.06 -37.21 -11.34
N PHE A 58 35.56 -37.96 -10.36
CA PHE A 58 34.78 -38.34 -9.17
C PHE A 58 34.27 -37.12 -8.41
N CYS A 59 35.13 -36.12 -8.19
CA CYS A 59 34.78 -34.87 -7.53
C CYS A 59 33.69 -34.13 -8.31
N SER A 60 33.86 -33.94 -9.62
CA SER A 60 32.86 -33.31 -10.50
C SER A 60 31.52 -34.05 -10.50
N LEU A 61 31.54 -35.39 -10.57
CA LEU A 61 30.34 -36.22 -10.50
C LEU A 61 29.66 -36.17 -9.13
N SER A 62 30.43 -36.02 -8.05
CA SER A 62 29.92 -35.88 -6.67
C SER A 62 29.44 -34.46 -6.33
N ALA A 63 29.98 -33.44 -7.01
CA ALA A 63 29.58 -32.06 -6.82
C ALA A 63 28.16 -31.82 -7.34
N LEU A 64 27.75 -32.50 -8.42
CA LEU A 64 26.42 -32.38 -9.01
C LEU A 64 25.29 -32.77 -8.02
N PRO A 65 25.30 -33.95 -7.36
CA PRO A 65 24.29 -34.30 -6.38
C PRO A 65 24.34 -33.40 -5.13
N LEU A 66 25.53 -32.95 -4.70
CA LEU A 66 25.64 -31.99 -3.59
C LEU A 66 25.00 -30.63 -3.94
N LEU A 67 25.31 -30.10 -5.12
CA LEU A 67 24.77 -28.82 -5.58
C LEU A 67 23.25 -28.92 -5.81
N SER A 68 22.77 -30.04 -6.36
CA SER A 68 21.34 -30.33 -6.51
C SER A 68 20.65 -30.40 -5.14
N PHE A 69 21.25 -31.08 -4.16
CA PHE A 69 20.71 -31.16 -2.81
C PHE A 69 20.61 -29.78 -2.14
N ILE A 70 21.66 -28.96 -2.23
CA ILE A 70 21.67 -27.60 -1.70
C ILE A 70 20.60 -26.75 -2.41
N GLY A 71 20.53 -26.81 -3.74
CA GLY A 71 19.56 -26.06 -4.53
C GLY A 71 18.12 -26.43 -4.19
N LEU A 72 17.81 -27.74 -4.13
CA LEU A 72 16.50 -28.24 -3.75
C LEU A 72 16.15 -27.90 -2.30
N SER A 73 17.13 -27.94 -1.38
CA SER A 73 16.91 -27.56 0.03
C SER A 73 16.55 -26.08 0.16
N VAL A 74 17.33 -25.18 -0.46
CA VAL A 74 17.03 -23.74 -0.46
C VAL A 74 15.70 -23.46 -1.14
N PHE A 75 15.43 -24.12 -2.27
CA PHE A 75 14.15 -23.99 -2.98
C PHE A 75 12.96 -24.44 -2.12
N ALA A 76 13.08 -25.57 -1.42
CA ALA A 76 12.04 -26.07 -0.53
C ALA A 76 11.78 -25.10 0.64
N ILE A 77 12.83 -24.62 1.30
CA ILE A 77 12.71 -23.64 2.40
C ILE A 77 12.05 -22.36 1.91
N SER A 78 12.51 -21.84 0.76
CA SER A 78 11.96 -20.63 0.13
C SER A 78 10.48 -20.81 -0.24
N SER A 79 10.11 -21.97 -0.80
CA SER A 79 8.73 -22.29 -1.16
C SER A 79 7.82 -22.36 0.07
N ILE A 80 8.25 -23.04 1.14
CA ILE A 80 7.50 -23.12 2.39
C ILE A 80 7.34 -21.73 3.02
N ALA A 81 8.40 -20.93 3.05
CA ALA A 81 8.35 -19.56 3.57
C ALA A 81 7.39 -18.67 2.78
N SER A 82 7.42 -18.78 1.44
CA SER A 82 6.53 -18.04 0.55
C SER A 82 5.07 -18.45 0.75
N LEU A 83 4.81 -19.75 0.91
CA LEU A 83 3.47 -20.28 1.20
C LEU A 83 2.95 -19.82 2.57
N ALA A 84 3.81 -19.80 3.59
CA ALA A 84 3.49 -19.27 4.91
C ALA A 84 3.14 -17.78 4.84
N PHE A 85 3.88 -16.99 4.05
CA PHE A 85 3.60 -15.57 3.87
C PHE A 85 2.27 -15.33 3.14
N ILE A 86 2.01 -16.07 2.06
CA ILE A 86 0.75 -15.96 1.31
C ILE A 86 -0.44 -16.33 2.19
N SER A 87 -0.36 -17.43 2.94
CA SER A 87 -1.44 -17.85 3.84
C SER A 87 -1.67 -16.86 4.97
N ALA A 88 -0.62 -16.29 5.56
CA ALA A 88 -0.73 -15.22 6.56
C ALA A 88 -1.39 -13.96 5.97
N ALA A 89 -1.01 -13.55 4.75
CA ALA A 89 -1.60 -12.39 4.07
C ALA A 89 -3.09 -12.61 3.79
N ILE A 90 -3.48 -13.80 3.31
CA ILE A 90 -4.90 -14.14 3.09
C ILE A 90 -5.68 -14.09 4.41
N ALA A 91 -5.13 -14.67 5.49
CA ALA A 91 -5.78 -14.64 6.80
C ALA A 91 -5.98 -13.20 7.29
N LEU A 92 -4.99 -12.33 7.10
CA LEU A 92 -5.07 -10.92 7.46
C LEU A 92 -6.19 -10.20 6.69
N ILE A 93 -6.26 -10.39 5.36
CA ILE A 93 -7.30 -9.79 4.52
C ILE A 93 -8.69 -10.27 4.96
N ILE A 94 -8.86 -11.54 5.30
CA ILE A 94 -10.14 -12.09 5.78
C ILE A 94 -10.54 -11.43 7.11
N VAL A 95 -9.61 -11.34 8.06
CA VAL A 95 -9.87 -10.69 9.36
C VAL A 95 -10.24 -9.23 9.18
N GLU A 96 -9.51 -8.50 8.34
CA GLU A 96 -9.81 -7.10 8.00
C GLU A 96 -11.19 -6.95 7.36
N ALA A 97 -11.53 -7.82 6.40
CA ALA A 97 -12.85 -7.82 5.76
C ALA A 97 -13.98 -8.09 6.75
N ILE A 98 -13.80 -9.03 7.70
CA ILE A 98 -14.78 -9.31 8.76
C ILE A 98 -14.94 -8.09 9.68
N LEU A 99 -13.84 -7.43 10.06
CA LEU A 99 -13.88 -6.23 10.89
C LEU A 99 -14.59 -5.07 10.18
N LEU A 100 -14.29 -4.84 8.90
CA LEU A 100 -14.97 -3.83 8.08
C LEU A 100 -16.47 -4.13 7.93
N ALA A 101 -16.84 -5.40 7.70
CA ALA A 101 -18.24 -5.81 7.61
C ALA A 101 -18.97 -5.60 8.95
N CYS A 102 -18.33 -5.95 10.07
CA CYS A 102 -18.88 -5.72 11.42
C CYS A 102 -19.08 -4.21 11.67
N LEU A 103 -18.08 -3.39 11.35
CA LEU A 103 -18.15 -1.95 11.48
C LEU A 103 -19.28 -1.37 10.60
N ALA A 104 -19.36 -1.76 9.33
CA ALA A 104 -20.43 -1.34 8.44
C ALA A 104 -21.82 -1.73 8.99
N PHE A 105 -21.96 -2.95 9.53
CA PHE A 105 -23.19 -3.40 10.15
C PHE A 105 -23.58 -2.57 11.39
N THR A 106 -22.62 -2.25 12.26
CA THR A 106 -22.87 -1.39 13.44
C THR A 106 -23.26 0.03 13.05
N LEU A 107 -22.59 0.62 12.05
CA LEU A 107 -22.95 1.95 11.53
C LEU A 107 -24.35 1.95 10.91
N TRP A 108 -24.67 0.93 10.13
CA TRP A 108 -26.00 0.76 9.55
C TRP A 108 -27.08 0.64 10.62
N SER A 109 -26.85 -0.19 11.64
CA SER A 109 -27.75 -0.37 12.78
C SER A 109 -27.95 0.95 13.55
N LEU A 110 -26.86 1.66 13.82
CA LEU A 110 -26.89 2.95 14.52
C LEU A 110 -27.62 4.01 13.69
N SER A 111 -27.45 4.01 12.37
CA SER A 111 -28.18 4.90 11.45
C SER A 111 -29.68 4.65 11.51
N ILE A 112 -30.11 3.38 11.46
CA ILE A 112 -31.52 3.02 11.59
C ILE A 112 -32.06 3.46 12.96
N PHE A 113 -31.32 3.17 14.02
CA PHE A 113 -31.70 3.57 15.38
C PHE A 113 -31.84 5.10 15.50
N ALA A 114 -30.91 5.86 14.94
CA ALA A 114 -30.96 7.32 14.92
C ALA A 114 -32.19 7.85 14.17
N ILE A 115 -32.56 7.24 13.04
CA ILE A 115 -33.79 7.58 12.30
C ILE A 115 -35.01 7.32 13.18
N PHE A 116 -35.13 6.13 13.79
CA PHE A 116 -36.25 5.80 14.67
C PHE A 116 -36.38 6.77 15.85
N VAL A 117 -35.27 7.08 16.53
CA VAL A 117 -35.24 8.04 17.64
C VAL A 117 -35.67 9.43 17.16
N THR A 118 -35.17 9.89 16.02
CA THR A 118 -35.54 11.19 15.44
C THR A 118 -37.02 11.25 15.08
N THR A 119 -37.55 10.21 14.44
CA THR A 119 -38.99 10.11 14.11
C THR A 119 -39.85 10.05 15.38
N PHE A 120 -39.42 9.31 16.40
CA PHE A 120 -40.14 9.21 17.67
C PHE A 120 -40.18 10.54 18.42
N ILE A 121 -39.05 11.24 18.52
CA ILE A 121 -38.98 12.58 19.13
C ILE A 121 -39.87 13.56 18.36
N GLY A 122 -39.80 13.54 17.02
CA GLY A 122 -40.66 14.37 16.17
C GLY A 122 -42.14 14.08 16.40
N PHE A 123 -42.53 12.79 16.45
CA PHE A 123 -43.91 12.38 16.71
C PHE A 123 -44.39 12.77 18.12
N ALA A 124 -43.56 12.54 19.15
CA ALA A 124 -43.86 12.93 20.52
C ALA A 124 -44.04 14.45 20.64
N TYR A 125 -43.18 15.24 19.99
CA TYR A 125 -43.32 16.69 19.93
C TYR A 125 -44.65 17.12 19.28
N LEU A 126 -45.02 16.51 18.16
CA LEU A 126 -46.30 16.78 17.49
C LEU A 126 -47.49 16.42 18.39
N LEU A 127 -47.44 15.29 19.10
CA LEU A 127 -48.49 14.88 20.04
C LEU A 127 -48.60 15.84 21.22
N VAL A 128 -47.49 16.24 21.83
CA VAL A 128 -47.48 17.22 22.94
C VAL A 128 -48.06 18.54 22.46
N ARG A 129 -47.63 19.04 21.29
CA ARG A 129 -48.15 20.29 20.71
C ARG A 129 -49.65 20.19 20.43
N LEU A 130 -50.13 19.08 19.87
CA LEU A 130 -51.55 18.84 19.64
C LEU A 130 -52.33 18.81 20.96
N GLY A 131 -51.80 18.14 21.98
CA GLY A 131 -52.40 18.08 23.31
C GLY A 131 -52.55 19.46 23.95
N VAL A 132 -51.51 20.30 23.84
CA VAL A 132 -51.56 21.69 24.31
C VAL A 132 -52.63 22.49 23.57
N LEU A 133 -52.67 22.46 22.23
CA LEU A 133 -53.67 23.19 21.43
C LEU A 133 -55.12 22.73 21.71
N VAL A 134 -55.34 21.41 21.85
CA VAL A 134 -56.66 20.87 22.18
C VAL A 134 -57.10 21.30 23.58
N SER A 135 -56.17 21.43 24.52
CA SER A 135 -56.47 21.88 25.89
C SER A 135 -56.82 23.38 25.97
N SER A 136 -56.24 24.22 25.11
CA SER A 136 -56.48 25.67 25.14
C SER A 136 -57.74 26.10 24.38
N GLU A 137 -58.05 25.48 23.23
CA GLU A 137 -59.08 25.96 22.29
C GLU A 137 -60.15 24.91 21.95
N GLY A 138 -60.08 23.72 22.53
CA GLY A 138 -61.03 22.64 22.30
C GLY A 138 -61.00 22.11 20.85
N ARG A 139 -62.18 21.96 20.23
CA ARG A 139 -62.31 21.37 18.87
C ARG A 139 -61.81 22.27 17.74
N PHE A 140 -61.70 23.58 17.95
CA PHE A 140 -61.27 24.52 16.91
C PHE A 140 -59.76 24.45 16.66
N GLY A 141 -58.95 24.20 17.70
CA GLY A 141 -57.48 24.11 17.59
C GLY A 141 -56.98 23.01 16.65
N VAL A 142 -57.75 21.94 16.44
CA VAL A 142 -57.37 20.85 15.51
C VAL A 142 -57.35 21.35 14.05
N LYS A 143 -58.29 22.23 13.67
CA LYS A 143 -58.36 22.75 12.29
C LYS A 143 -57.21 23.72 12.01
N GLU A 144 -56.91 24.59 12.97
CA GLU A 144 -55.79 25.53 12.88
C GLU A 144 -54.46 24.78 12.75
N TRP A 145 -54.26 23.75 13.57
CA TRP A 145 -53.05 22.91 13.52
C TRP A 145 -52.86 22.20 12.18
N VAL A 146 -53.93 21.62 11.60
CA VAL A 146 -53.85 20.97 10.27
C VAL A 146 -53.50 22.00 9.19
N TYR A 147 -54.06 23.21 9.26
CA TYR A 147 -53.78 24.26 8.30
C TYR A 147 -52.32 24.71 8.38
N GLU A 148 -51.82 24.96 9.60
CA GLU A 148 -50.44 25.36 9.85
C GLU A 148 -49.45 24.26 9.39
N THR A 149 -49.71 22.99 9.75
CA THR A 149 -48.85 21.85 9.38
C THR A 149 -48.82 21.64 7.86
N ARG A 150 -49.97 21.80 7.18
CA ARG A 150 -50.05 21.70 5.72
C ARG A 150 -49.27 22.83 5.05
N GLN A 151 -49.33 24.04 5.59
CA GLN A 151 -48.60 25.20 5.05
C GLN A 151 -47.08 25.02 5.17
N HIS A 152 -46.58 24.47 6.29
CA HIS A 152 -45.16 24.15 6.46
C HIS A 152 -44.68 23.10 5.45
N PHE A 153 -45.47 22.06 5.19
CA PHE A 153 -45.09 21.01 4.24
C PHE A 153 -45.17 21.44 2.77
N SER A 154 -46.13 22.30 2.42
CA SER A 154 -46.23 22.84 1.05
C SER A 154 -45.13 23.84 0.72
N ARG A 155 -44.58 24.56 1.72
CA ARG A 155 -43.52 25.56 1.48
C ARG A 155 -42.15 24.94 1.18
N SER A 156 -41.82 23.76 1.71
CA SER A 156 -40.51 23.13 1.45
C SER A 156 -40.37 22.64 0.00
N LYS A 157 -41.46 22.16 -0.60
CA LYS A 157 -41.44 21.59 -1.96
C LYS A 157 -41.21 22.62 -3.06
N SER A 158 -41.45 23.91 -2.79
CA SER A 158 -41.31 24.97 -3.80
C SER A 158 -39.89 25.52 -3.93
N SER A 159 -38.97 25.21 -3.00
CA SER A 159 -37.63 25.81 -2.99
C SER A 159 -36.59 25.03 -3.78
N GLU A 160 -36.74 23.71 -3.95
CA GLU A 160 -35.75 22.88 -4.68
C GLU A 160 -35.91 22.92 -6.21
N ALA A 161 -37.02 23.44 -6.75
CA ALA A 161 -37.25 23.46 -8.20
C ALA A 161 -36.58 24.65 -8.93
N ASN A 162 -35.97 25.60 -8.22
CA ASN A 162 -35.47 26.85 -8.83
C ASN A 162 -33.94 26.98 -8.86
N GLU A 163 -33.18 25.99 -8.41
CA GLU A 163 -31.70 25.99 -8.42
C GLU A 163 -31.08 25.16 -9.58
N GLY A 164 -31.89 24.73 -10.55
CA GLY A 164 -31.45 23.89 -11.68
C GLY A 164 -31.19 24.61 -13.01
N SER A 165 -31.29 25.95 -13.08
CA SER A 165 -31.24 26.68 -14.36
C SER A 165 -30.28 27.86 -14.34
N ASP A 166 -29.02 27.63 -13.98
CA ASP A 166 -27.94 28.55 -14.36
C ASP A 166 -26.63 27.80 -14.62
N GLY A 167 -26.67 26.94 -15.64
CA GLY A 167 -25.47 26.52 -16.34
C GLY A 167 -24.94 27.67 -17.19
N SER A 168 -24.32 28.67 -16.54
CA SER A 168 -23.50 29.67 -17.22
C SER A 168 -22.15 29.04 -17.57
N PRO A 169 -21.81 28.84 -18.85
CA PRO A 169 -20.52 28.32 -19.24
C PRO A 169 -19.46 29.39 -18.95
N VAL A 170 -18.78 29.27 -17.81
CA VAL A 170 -17.55 30.00 -17.53
C VAL A 170 -16.48 29.46 -18.48
N LEU A 171 -16.29 30.21 -19.57
CA LEU A 171 -15.24 30.03 -20.56
C LEU A 171 -13.91 30.38 -19.87
N VAL A 172 -13.24 29.36 -19.31
CA VAL A 172 -11.89 29.50 -18.77
C VAL A 172 -10.94 29.64 -19.95
N ASP A 173 -10.61 30.88 -20.27
CA ASP A 173 -9.61 31.25 -21.26
C ASP A 173 -8.25 30.76 -20.76
N HIS A 174 -7.72 29.73 -21.42
CA HIS A 174 -6.48 29.05 -21.05
C HIS A 174 -5.30 29.72 -21.77
N ASP A 175 -5.07 31.00 -21.48
CA ASP A 175 -3.95 31.77 -22.01
C ASP A 175 -2.88 31.95 -20.95
N GLY A 176 -1.73 31.28 -21.12
CA GLY A 176 -0.57 31.48 -20.25
C GLY A 176 0.66 30.63 -20.64
N PRO A 177 1.88 31.17 -20.52
CA PRO A 177 2.80 31.21 -21.65
C PRO A 177 3.98 30.23 -21.59
N SER A 178 4.39 29.84 -22.79
CA SER A 178 5.77 29.53 -23.20
C SER A 178 6.86 30.23 -22.39
N SER A 179 7.75 29.44 -21.75
CA SER A 179 9.16 29.72 -21.44
C SER A 179 9.66 28.67 -20.43
N LYS A 180 10.78 27.98 -20.55
CA LYS A 180 12.06 28.30 -21.19
C LYS A 180 12.81 26.99 -21.44
N LYS A 181 13.34 26.81 -22.65
CA LYS A 181 14.49 25.93 -22.94
C LYS A 181 15.69 26.46 -22.14
N VAL A 182 16.21 25.68 -21.20
CA VAL A 182 17.57 25.87 -20.68
C VAL A 182 18.47 24.87 -21.39
N LYS A 183 19.16 25.40 -22.40
CA LYS A 183 20.31 24.81 -23.07
C LYS A 183 21.51 25.00 -22.12
N VAL A 184 22.12 23.92 -21.64
CA VAL A 184 23.48 23.96 -21.06
C VAL A 184 24.37 23.09 -21.91
N GLU A 185 25.27 23.79 -22.58
CA GLU A 185 26.36 23.35 -23.43
C GLU A 185 27.64 23.53 -22.60
N GLY A 186 28.52 22.53 -22.62
CA GLY A 186 29.85 22.57 -21.98
C GLY A 186 30.45 21.16 -22.01
N ALA A 187 31.17 20.78 -23.07
CA ALA A 187 32.60 21.05 -23.30
C ALA A 187 33.44 20.37 -22.19
N ALA A 188 33.87 19.12 -22.34
CA ALA A 188 35.06 18.67 -23.08
C ALA A 188 36.37 19.38 -22.68
N ASP A 189 37.29 18.57 -22.14
CA ASP A 189 38.75 18.51 -22.37
C ASP A 189 39.56 18.40 -21.07
N PRO A 190 40.78 17.83 -21.11
CA PRO A 190 41.22 16.62 -21.80
C PRO A 190 41.79 15.53 -20.84
#